data_AF-A0AAU8LXZ7-F1
#
_entry.id   AF-A0AAU8LXZ7-F1
#
_cell.length_a   1.000
_cell.length_b   1.000
_cell.length_c   1.000
_cell.angle_alpha   90.00
_cell.angle_beta   90.00
_cell.angle_gamma   90.00
#
_symmetry.space_group_name_H-M   'P 1'
#
loop_
_entity.id
_entity.type
_entity.pdbx_description
1 polymer ?
#
loop_
_entity_poly.entity_id
_entity_poly.type
_entity_poly.pdbx_seq_one_letter_code
_entity_poly.pdbx_strand_id
1 'polypeptide(L)'
;MPIAFSQTLESRRYDIIRLFMIGMLIAVPFSVLWGYWFCTASIPVYETADQFRVSENEVVRKTFPGTGWGEMRTQSVRHRKIFAVFPEKSAAHIARHQQGYFFPKATHNKQARAIPLKVFHVMPTPSGSEEVVLLAESPANKPDPFVEQREGKVCIVVGQAPPIKFLARLSGVLKEKNLPVAFFSQKTTP
;
A
#
# COMPACT_ATOMS: atom_id res chain seq x y z
N MET A 1 -71.18 -9.23 -19.84
CA MET A 1 -70.47 -8.43 -18.81
C MET A 1 -69.00 -8.38 -19.19
N PRO A 2 -68.50 -7.26 -19.76
CA PRO A 2 -67.08 -7.13 -20.05
C PRO A 2 -66.31 -6.94 -18.74
N ILE A 3 -65.37 -7.85 -18.49
CA ILE A 3 -64.54 -7.87 -17.27
C ILE A 3 -63.47 -6.78 -17.39
N ALA A 4 -63.29 -6.06 -16.28
CA ALA A 4 -62.44 -4.88 -16.14
C ALA A 4 -60.95 -5.15 -16.43
N PHE A 5 -60.55 -5.05 -17.70
CA PHE A 5 -59.14 -5.04 -18.11
C PHE A 5 -58.41 -3.75 -17.71
N SER A 6 -59.15 -2.70 -17.33
CA SER A 6 -58.55 -1.40 -16.97
C SER A 6 -57.99 -1.38 -15.53
N GLN A 7 -58.55 -2.17 -14.60
CA GLN A 7 -58.08 -2.18 -13.20
C GLN A 7 -56.75 -2.92 -13.00
N THR A 8 -56.41 -3.88 -13.87
CA THR A 8 -55.17 -4.67 -13.76
C THR A 8 -53.92 -3.95 -14.27
N LEU A 9 -54.06 -2.97 -15.18
CA LEU A 9 -52.93 -2.15 -15.63
C LEU A 9 -52.56 -1.06 -14.61
N GLU A 10 -53.56 -0.54 -13.90
CA GLU A 10 -53.35 0.53 -12.92
C GLU A 10 -52.74 0.00 -11.62
N SER A 11 -53.16 -1.18 -11.13
CA SER A 11 -52.56 -1.79 -9.93
C SER A 11 -51.09 -2.18 -10.15
N ARG A 12 -50.76 -2.73 -11.33
CA ARG A 12 -49.38 -3.09 -11.68
C ARG A 12 -48.45 -1.86 -11.71
N ARG A 13 -48.96 -0.71 -12.15
CA ARG A 13 -48.21 0.56 -12.12
C ARG A 13 -47.95 1.02 -10.70
N TYR A 14 -48.93 0.95 -9.80
CA TYR A 14 -48.77 1.34 -8.40
C TYR A 14 -47.76 0.45 -7.64
N ASP A 15 -47.76 -0.86 -7.89
CA ASP A 15 -46.82 -1.78 -7.27
C ASP A 15 -45.39 -1.55 -7.75
N ILE A 16 -45.19 -1.29 -9.05
CA ILE A 16 -43.88 -0.95 -9.62
C ILE A 16 -43.38 0.40 -9.09
N ILE A 17 -44.25 1.41 -8.99
CA ILE A 17 -43.89 2.73 -8.45
C ILE A 17 -43.49 2.62 -6.96
N ARG A 18 -44.21 1.82 -6.16
CA ARG A 18 -43.88 1.60 -4.74
C ARG A 18 -42.55 0.85 -4.57
N LEU A 19 -42.33 -0.21 -5.34
CA LEU A 19 -41.06 -0.94 -5.34
C LEU A 19 -39.89 -0.04 -5.76
N PHE A 20 -40.09 0.81 -6.78
CA PHE A 20 -39.10 1.79 -7.19
C PHE A 20 -38.81 2.83 -6.10
N MET A 21 -39.85 3.36 -5.43
CA MET A 21 -39.69 4.29 -4.31
C MET A 21 -38.91 3.68 -3.16
N ILE A 22 -39.23 2.45 -2.75
CA ILE A 22 -38.50 1.74 -1.68
C ILE A 22 -37.05 1.49 -2.11
N GLY A 23 -36.84 1.06 -3.37
CA GLY A 23 -35.51 0.87 -3.94
C GLY A 23 -34.68 2.15 -3.90
N MET A 24 -35.25 3.28 -4.30
CA MET A 24 -34.59 4.59 -4.23
C MET A 24 -34.30 5.02 -2.79
N LEU A 25 -35.23 4.79 -1.86
CA LEU A 25 -35.06 5.13 -0.45
C LEU A 25 -33.89 4.38 0.20
N ILE A 26 -33.55 3.19 -0.28
CA ILE A 26 -32.40 2.40 0.17
C ILE A 26 -31.14 2.75 -0.63
N ALA A 27 -31.27 2.92 -1.95
CA ALA A 27 -30.14 3.16 -2.84
C ALA A 27 -29.45 4.51 -2.57
N VAL A 28 -30.22 5.56 -2.28
CA VAL A 28 -29.69 6.90 -1.99
C VAL A 28 -28.77 6.91 -0.75
N PRO A 29 -29.21 6.48 0.44
CA PRO A 29 -28.33 6.48 1.62
C PRO A 29 -27.12 5.54 1.45
N PHE A 30 -27.30 4.41 0.77
CA PHE A 30 -26.19 3.51 0.48
C PHE A 30 -25.15 4.17 -0.44
N SER A 31 -25.60 4.90 -1.46
CA SER A 31 -24.73 5.68 -2.35
C SER A 31 -23.98 6.79 -1.60
N VAL A 32 -24.68 7.53 -0.71
CA VAL A 32 -24.05 8.56 0.12
C VAL A 32 -23.01 7.96 1.06
N LEU A 33 -23.34 6.85 1.72
CA LEU A 33 -22.42 6.17 2.63
C LEU A 33 -21.20 5.63 1.88
N TRP A 34 -21.40 5.08 0.68
CA TRP A 34 -20.31 4.59 -0.16
C TRP A 34 -19.42 5.73 -0.65
N GLY A 35 -20.00 6.85 -1.10
CA GLY A 35 -19.26 8.05 -1.48
C GLY A 35 -18.47 8.64 -0.31
N TYR A 36 -19.06 8.69 0.88
CA TYR A 36 -18.38 9.14 2.10
C TYR A 36 -17.21 8.22 2.46
N TRP A 37 -17.42 6.90 2.44
CA TRP A 37 -16.36 5.93 2.68
C TRP A 37 -15.22 6.07 1.67
N PHE A 38 -15.53 6.23 0.38
CA PHE A 38 -14.54 6.45 -0.67
C PHE A 38 -13.74 7.74 -0.46
N CYS A 39 -14.38 8.83 -0.02
CA CYS A 39 -13.70 10.10 0.23
C CYS A 39 -12.81 10.07 1.49
N THR A 40 -13.14 9.22 2.47
CA THR A 40 -12.44 9.15 3.77
C THR A 40 -11.43 8.01 3.87
N ALA A 41 -11.49 7.04 2.96
CA ALA A 41 -10.56 5.91 2.94
C ALA A 41 -9.11 6.40 2.88
N SER A 42 -8.26 5.90 3.77
CA SER A 42 -6.87 6.33 3.87
C SER A 42 -5.98 5.46 2.99
N ILE A 43 -5.39 6.00 1.92
CA ILE A 43 -4.46 5.26 1.04
C ILE A 43 -3.01 5.59 1.44
N PRO A 44 -2.13 4.58 1.63
CA PRO A 44 -0.73 4.81 1.93
C PRO A 44 -0.01 5.49 0.75
N VAL A 45 0.80 6.48 1.09
CA VAL A 45 1.57 7.29 0.15
C VAL A 45 3.05 6.92 0.28
N TYR A 46 3.72 6.65 -0.85
CA TYR A 46 5.08 6.14 -0.88
C TYR A 46 6.07 7.11 -1.50
N GLU A 47 7.19 7.34 -0.81
CA GLU A 47 8.38 7.98 -1.38
C GLU A 47 9.34 6.94 -1.93
N THR A 48 9.93 7.21 -3.09
CA THR A 48 10.79 6.26 -3.80
C THR A 48 12.22 6.74 -3.89
N ALA A 49 13.18 5.89 -3.56
CA ALA A 49 14.60 6.09 -3.80
C ALA A 49 15.10 5.10 -4.85
N ASP A 50 15.77 5.63 -5.88
CA ASP A 50 16.44 4.85 -6.93
C ASP A 50 17.90 4.53 -6.54
N GLN A 51 18.49 5.31 -5.64
CA GLN A 51 19.87 5.11 -5.16
C GLN A 51 19.86 4.38 -3.81
N PHE A 52 20.38 3.15 -3.80
CA PHE A 52 20.54 2.39 -2.57
C PHE A 52 21.76 1.46 -2.63
N ARG A 53 22.25 1.05 -1.46
CA ARG A 53 23.32 0.09 -1.26
C ARG A 53 22.86 -0.97 -0.27
N VAL A 54 23.12 -2.23 -0.58
CA VAL A 54 22.74 -3.36 0.27
C VAL A 54 23.97 -3.82 1.04
N SER A 55 23.84 -3.90 2.37
CA SER A 55 24.88 -4.40 3.26
C SER A 55 25.01 -5.93 3.21
N GLU A 56 26.02 -6.45 3.90
CA GLU A 56 26.22 -7.86 4.13
C GLU A 56 25.10 -8.45 5.01
N ASN A 57 24.95 -9.77 4.93
CA ASN A 57 23.89 -10.51 5.61
C ASN A 57 24.30 -10.83 7.05
N GLU A 58 23.60 -10.26 8.03
CA GLU A 58 23.79 -10.56 9.44
C GLU A 58 22.76 -11.61 9.89
N VAL A 59 23.19 -12.79 10.35
CA VAL A 59 22.28 -13.81 10.87
C VAL A 59 22.09 -13.62 12.37
N VAL A 60 20.88 -13.25 12.78
CA VAL A 60 20.50 -13.06 14.18
C VAL A 60 19.57 -14.18 14.64
N ARG A 61 19.85 -14.79 15.79
CA ARG A 61 18.91 -15.74 16.41
C ARG A 61 17.89 -14.96 17.24
N LYS A 62 16.61 -15.08 16.89
CA LYS A 62 15.50 -14.55 17.71
C LYS A 62 14.84 -15.71 18.44
N THR A 63 14.62 -15.54 19.73
CA THR A 63 13.91 -16.50 20.58
C THR A 63 12.50 -16.00 20.78
N PHE A 64 11.51 -16.79 20.38
CA PHE A 64 10.10 -16.47 20.52
C PHE A 64 9.48 -17.38 21.60
N PRO A 65 8.58 -16.84 22.44
CA PRO A 65 7.80 -17.69 23.34
C PRO A 65 6.91 -18.61 22.49
N GLY A 66 7.05 -19.92 22.71
CA GLY A 66 6.19 -20.92 22.09
C GLY A 66 4.79 -20.88 22.69
N THR A 67 3.83 -21.45 21.97
CA THR A 67 2.41 -21.49 22.34
C THR A 67 2.10 -22.44 23.52
N GLY A 68 3.11 -23.02 24.17
CA GLY A 68 3.00 -23.94 25.30
C GLY A 68 3.85 -23.49 26.51
N TRP A 69 3.52 -24.00 27.70
CA TRP A 69 4.24 -23.71 28.94
C TRP A 69 5.74 -24.00 28.80
N GLY A 70 6.57 -22.94 28.76
CA GLY A 70 8.02 -23.03 28.84
C GLY A 70 8.79 -23.37 27.55
N GLU A 71 8.10 -23.60 26.42
CA GLU A 71 8.78 -23.97 25.17
C GLU A 71 9.30 -22.70 24.46
N MET A 72 10.62 -22.50 24.42
CA MET A 72 11.23 -21.40 23.67
C MET A 72 11.54 -21.84 22.23
N ARG A 73 10.92 -21.20 21.24
CA ARG A 73 11.24 -21.44 19.82
C ARG A 73 12.35 -20.53 19.37
N THR A 74 13.51 -21.09 19.06
CA THR A 74 14.61 -20.33 18.46
C THR A 74 14.46 -20.34 16.94
N GLN A 75 14.38 -19.17 16.33
CA GLN A 75 14.37 -19.02 14.87
C GLN A 75 15.53 -18.12 14.45
N SER A 76 16.33 -18.61 13.50
CA SER A 76 17.36 -17.80 12.84
C SER A 76 16.69 -16.87 11.82
N VAL A 77 16.92 -15.56 11.99
CA VAL A 77 16.44 -14.49 11.13
C VAL A 77 17.64 -13.80 10.51
N ARG A 78 17.64 -13.64 9.20
CA ARG A 78 18.60 -12.83 8.46
C ARG A 78 18.16 -11.37 8.53
N HIS A 79 19.03 -10.53 9.05
CA HIS A 79 18.92 -9.08 9.02
C HIS A 79 19.81 -8.55 7.91
N ARG A 80 19.22 -7.77 7.02
CA ARG A 80 19.97 -7.09 5.97
C ARG A 80 19.71 -5.60 6.03
N LYS A 81 20.78 -4.83 6.15
CA LYS A 81 20.71 -3.36 6.13
C LYS A 81 20.73 -2.88 4.68
N ILE A 82 19.82 -1.99 4.33
CA ILE A 82 19.76 -1.33 3.03
C ILE A 82 19.89 0.17 3.31
N PHE A 83 20.88 0.79 2.72
CA PHE A 83 21.13 2.21 2.80
C PHE A 83 20.52 2.85 1.56
N ALA A 84 19.52 3.72 1.72
CA ALA A 84 18.86 4.38 0.61
C ALA A 84 18.96 5.90 0.78
N VAL A 85 19.29 6.61 -0.29
CA VAL A 85 19.45 8.07 -0.25
C VAL A 85 18.14 8.72 -0.71
N PHE A 86 17.55 9.52 0.16
CA PHE A 86 16.34 10.30 -0.13
C PHE A 86 16.68 11.79 -0.21
N PRO A 87 15.98 12.54 -1.08
CA PRO A 87 16.11 13.99 -1.10
C PRO A 87 15.54 14.57 0.20
N GLU A 88 16.12 15.69 0.68
CA GLU A 88 15.77 16.34 1.95
C GLU A 88 14.25 16.54 2.15
N LYS A 89 13.55 16.97 1.09
CA LYS A 89 12.10 17.18 1.13
C LYS A 89 11.31 15.90 1.42
N SER A 90 11.71 14.77 0.84
CA SER A 90 11.06 13.48 1.07
C SER A 90 11.47 12.92 2.42
N ALA A 91 12.71 13.14 2.84
CA ALA A 91 13.26 12.61 4.06
C ALA A 91 12.73 13.26 5.34
N ALA A 92 12.31 14.54 5.26
CA ALA A 92 11.60 15.22 6.35
C ALA A 92 10.32 14.49 6.84
N HIS A 93 9.74 13.62 6.00
CA HIS A 93 8.56 12.82 6.34
C HIS A 93 8.88 11.37 6.74
N ILE A 94 10.16 10.99 6.72
CA ILE A 94 10.62 9.64 7.03
C ILE A 94 11.00 9.57 8.51
N ALA A 95 10.37 8.64 9.23
CA ALA A 95 10.60 8.41 10.65
C ALA A 95 11.00 6.96 10.94
N ARG A 96 11.67 6.75 12.08
CA ARG A 96 12.00 5.39 12.56
C ARG A 96 10.74 4.54 12.68
N HIS A 97 10.89 3.24 12.41
CA HIS A 97 9.83 2.23 12.44
C HIS A 97 8.75 2.34 11.36
N GLN A 98 8.86 3.29 10.43
CA GLN A 98 8.00 3.27 9.25
C GLN A 98 8.24 2.02 8.39
N GLN A 99 7.19 1.58 7.70
CA GLN A 99 7.25 0.45 6.80
C GLN A 99 7.73 0.90 5.42
N GLY A 100 8.56 0.08 4.81
CA GLY A 100 9.00 0.24 3.44
C GLY A 100 8.93 -1.07 2.68
N TYR A 101 9.19 -0.98 1.38
CA TYR A 101 9.22 -2.10 0.47
C TYR A 101 10.40 -1.92 -0.48
N PHE A 102 11.17 -2.98 -0.68
CA PHE A 102 12.11 -3.07 -1.78
C PHE A 102 11.43 -3.75 -2.95
N PHE A 103 11.46 -3.12 -4.10
CA PHE A 103 11.01 -3.67 -5.38
C PHE A 103 12.24 -3.97 -6.23
N PRO A 104 12.69 -5.22 -6.25
CA PRO A 104 13.82 -5.59 -7.08
C PRO A 104 13.47 -5.42 -8.56
N LYS A 105 14.46 -5.08 -9.37
CA LYS A 105 14.28 -5.03 -10.82
C LYS A 105 14.02 -6.45 -11.31
N ALA A 106 12.94 -6.65 -12.04
CA ALA A 106 12.59 -7.96 -12.56
C ALA A 106 13.66 -8.44 -13.54
N THR A 107 14.35 -9.52 -13.19
CA THR A 107 15.24 -10.23 -14.12
C THR A 107 14.37 -11.02 -15.10
N HIS A 108 14.74 -11.02 -16.39
CA HIS A 108 14.03 -11.65 -17.51
C HIS A 108 13.13 -12.83 -17.07
N ASN A 109 11.81 -12.66 -17.19
CA ASN A 109 10.78 -13.68 -16.96
C ASN A 109 10.43 -14.08 -15.51
N LYS A 110 11.02 -13.45 -14.48
CA LYS A 110 10.60 -13.65 -13.07
C LYS A 110 10.00 -12.38 -12.49
N GLN A 111 8.78 -12.48 -11.97
CA GLN A 111 8.16 -11.38 -11.21
C GLN A 111 8.95 -11.16 -9.92
N ALA A 112 9.55 -9.98 -9.80
CA ALA A 112 10.24 -9.55 -8.60
C ALA A 112 9.21 -9.31 -7.48
N ARG A 113 9.29 -10.10 -6.41
CA ARG A 113 8.41 -9.93 -5.26
C ARG A 113 8.88 -8.77 -4.39
N ALA A 114 7.94 -7.96 -3.92
CA ALA A 114 8.23 -6.91 -2.95
C ALA A 114 8.76 -7.50 -1.64
N ILE A 115 9.88 -6.97 -1.15
CA ILE A 115 10.47 -7.39 0.12
C ILE A 115 10.15 -6.32 1.18
N PRO A 116 9.48 -6.69 2.29
CA PRO A 116 9.14 -5.72 3.33
C PRO A 116 10.41 -5.25 4.06
N LEU A 117 10.47 -3.96 4.31
CA LEU A 117 11.54 -3.26 5.02
C LEU A 117 10.97 -2.47 6.20
N LYS A 118 11.80 -2.19 7.20
CA LYS A 118 11.50 -1.26 8.29
C LYS A 118 12.58 -0.19 8.38
N VAL A 119 12.19 1.06 8.57
CA VAL A 119 13.15 2.14 8.82
C VAL A 119 13.80 1.91 10.18
N PHE A 120 15.12 1.70 10.18
CA PHE A 120 15.91 1.50 11.38
C PHE A 120 16.49 2.83 11.87
N HIS A 121 17.10 3.61 10.96
CA HIS A 121 17.74 4.87 11.28
C HIS A 121 17.70 5.84 10.11
N VAL A 122 17.70 7.15 10.39
CA VAL A 122 17.83 8.22 9.39
C VAL A 122 19.09 9.00 9.74
N MET A 123 20.04 9.11 8.82
CA MET A 123 21.31 9.80 9.01
C MET A 123 21.35 11.03 8.10
N PRO A 124 21.61 12.23 8.64
CA PRO A 124 21.79 13.42 7.81
C PRO A 124 23.13 13.32 7.06
N THR A 125 23.10 13.47 5.73
CA THR A 125 24.31 13.51 4.90
C THR A 125 24.68 14.96 4.59
N PRO A 126 25.96 15.36 4.62
CA PRO A 126 26.39 16.73 4.36
C PRO A 126 26.04 17.27 2.95
N SER A 127 25.59 16.43 2.03
CA SER A 127 25.19 16.78 0.66
C SER A 127 23.76 17.35 0.52
N GLY A 128 23.05 17.59 1.63
CA GLY A 128 21.63 18.02 1.57
C GLY A 128 20.68 16.88 1.16
N SER A 129 21.10 15.65 1.41
CA SER A 129 20.29 14.44 1.26
C SER A 129 20.31 13.69 2.59
N GLU A 130 19.30 12.89 2.89
CA GLU A 130 19.33 12.02 4.07
C GLU A 130 19.51 10.58 3.64
N GLU A 131 20.45 9.91 4.28
CA GLU A 131 20.67 8.48 4.11
C GLU A 131 19.79 7.72 5.12
N VAL A 132 18.83 6.97 4.60
CA VAL A 132 17.90 6.18 5.39
C VAL A 132 18.38 4.73 5.43
N VAL A 133 18.62 4.24 6.64
CA VAL A 133 18.98 2.85 6.92
C VAL A 133 17.71 2.05 7.14
N LEU A 134 17.46 1.11 6.25
CA LEU A 134 16.33 0.21 6.25
C LEU A 134 16.78 -1.20 6.64
N LEU A 135 15.95 -1.90 7.40
CA LEU A 135 16.18 -3.27 7.81
C LEU A 135 15.21 -4.19 7.09
N ALA A 136 15.76 -5.14 6.31
CA ALA A 136 15.02 -6.28 5.80
C ALA A 136 15.18 -7.45 6.77
N GLU A 137 14.06 -8.05 7.16
CA GLU A 137 14.06 -9.28 7.96
C GLU A 137 13.56 -10.44 7.11
N SER A 138 14.33 -11.52 7.03
CA SER A 138 13.92 -12.75 6.33
C SER A 138 14.27 -14.00 7.13
N PRO A 139 13.43 -15.04 7.13
CA PRO A 139 13.76 -16.28 7.84
C PRO A 139 14.94 -16.97 7.16
N ALA A 140 15.93 -17.43 7.95
CA ALA A 140 17.14 -18.05 7.40
C ALA A 140 16.86 -19.38 6.66
N ASN A 141 15.73 -20.02 6.94
CA ASN A 141 15.29 -21.26 6.29
C ASN A 141 14.78 -21.06 4.85
N LYS A 142 14.62 -19.82 4.38
CA LYS A 142 14.24 -19.51 3.00
C LYS A 142 15.46 -19.05 2.18
N PRO A 143 15.44 -19.23 0.85
CA PRO A 143 16.45 -18.65 -0.02
C PRO A 143 16.51 -17.14 0.21
N ASP A 144 17.71 -16.58 0.30
CA ASP A 144 17.91 -15.14 0.52
C ASP A 144 17.43 -14.39 -0.72
N PRO A 145 16.39 -13.54 -0.60
CA PRO A 145 15.81 -12.85 -1.75
C PRO A 145 16.76 -11.80 -2.35
N PHE A 146 17.84 -11.43 -1.66
CA PHE A 146 18.80 -10.41 -2.09
C PHE A 146 20.05 -10.97 -2.80
N VAL A 147 20.18 -12.31 -2.96
CA VAL A 147 21.37 -12.92 -3.61
C VAL A 147 21.46 -12.57 -5.09
N GLU A 148 20.33 -12.58 -5.80
CA GLU A 148 20.27 -12.30 -7.24
C GLU A 148 19.85 -10.86 -7.56
N GLN A 149 19.47 -10.08 -6.54
CA GLN A 149 18.70 -8.84 -6.71
C GLN A 149 19.42 -7.65 -6.08
N ARG A 150 20.40 -7.09 -6.82
CA ARG A 150 21.18 -5.91 -6.40
C ARG A 150 20.65 -4.58 -6.94
N GLU A 151 19.78 -4.62 -7.94
CA GLU A 151 19.14 -3.43 -8.54
C GLU A 151 17.64 -3.42 -8.23
N GLY A 152 17.06 -2.24 -8.05
CA GLY A 152 15.65 -2.10 -7.71
C GLY A 152 15.26 -0.68 -7.32
N LYS A 153 14.09 -0.56 -6.69
CA LYS A 153 13.57 0.69 -6.11
C LYS A 153 13.19 0.46 -4.67
N VAL A 154 13.53 1.40 -3.81
CA VAL A 154 13.12 1.39 -2.40
C VAL A 154 11.95 2.34 -2.24
N CYS A 155 10.87 1.87 -1.65
CA CYS A 155 9.68 2.66 -1.38
C CYS A 155 9.43 2.72 0.14
N ILE A 156 9.17 3.90 0.70
CA ILE A 156 8.84 4.06 2.13
C ILE A 156 7.47 4.72 2.25
N VAL A 157 6.63 4.19 3.15
CA VAL A 157 5.33 4.80 3.47
C VAL A 157 5.58 6.05 4.31
N VAL A 158 5.36 7.22 3.71
CA VAL A 158 5.58 8.53 4.36
C VAL A 158 4.29 9.15 4.91
N GLY A 159 3.13 8.65 4.49
CA GLY A 159 1.88 9.20 4.95
C GLY A 159 0.67 8.48 4.37
N GLN A 160 -0.49 9.10 4.54
CA GLN A 160 -1.73 8.62 3.98
C GLN A 160 -2.50 9.77 3.34
N ALA A 161 -3.14 9.51 2.22
CA ALA A 161 -3.95 10.50 1.51
C ALA A 161 -5.29 9.88 1.07
N PRO A 162 -6.39 10.64 1.12
CA PRO A 162 -7.68 10.17 0.64
C PRO A 162 -7.73 10.10 -0.91
N PRO A 163 -8.49 9.16 -1.49
CA PRO A 163 -8.66 9.00 -2.94
C PRO A 163 -9.03 10.29 -3.67
N ILE A 164 -9.84 11.14 -3.03
CA ILE A 164 -10.28 12.40 -3.63
C ILE A 164 -9.12 13.35 -3.96
N LYS A 165 -8.03 13.34 -3.17
CA LYS A 165 -6.83 14.13 -3.48
C LYS A 165 -6.12 13.62 -4.73
N PHE A 166 -6.10 12.30 -4.94
CA PHE A 166 -5.55 11.70 -6.16
C PHE A 166 -6.40 12.03 -7.38
N LEU A 167 -7.73 11.95 -7.27
CA LEU A 167 -8.64 12.31 -8.37
C LEU A 167 -8.55 13.79 -8.73
N ALA A 168 -8.53 14.69 -7.73
CA ALA A 168 -8.35 16.12 -7.93
C ALA A 168 -7.00 16.46 -8.60
N ARG A 169 -5.97 15.63 -8.37
CA ARG A 169 -4.67 15.76 -9.03
C ARG A 169 -4.72 15.26 -10.49
N LEU A 170 -5.32 14.10 -10.74
CA LEU A 170 -5.47 13.54 -12.09
C LEU A 170 -6.34 14.42 -12.99
N SER A 171 -7.34 15.10 -12.42
CA SER A 171 -8.16 16.08 -13.14
C SER A 171 -7.46 17.42 -13.37
N GLY A 172 -6.24 17.62 -12.83
CA GLY A 172 -5.47 18.86 -12.98
C GLY A 172 -5.96 20.02 -12.12
N VAL A 173 -6.95 19.80 -11.25
CA VAL A 173 -7.47 20.80 -10.30
C VAL A 173 -6.44 21.11 -9.21
N LEU A 174 -5.64 20.10 -8.80
CA LEU A 174 -4.55 20.26 -7.85
C LEU A 174 -3.18 20.20 -8.56
N LYS A 175 -2.47 21.33 -8.63
CA LYS A 175 -1.09 21.41 -9.18
C LYS A 175 -0.03 21.41 -8.08
N GLU A 176 0.16 20.28 -7.39
CA GLU A 176 1.32 20.09 -6.52
C GLU A 176 2.47 19.42 -7.27
N LYS A 177 3.62 20.10 -7.31
CA LYS A 177 4.79 19.73 -8.14
C LYS A 177 5.68 18.62 -7.56
N ASN A 178 5.57 18.29 -6.28
CA ASN A 178 6.47 17.34 -5.61
C ASN A 178 5.71 16.46 -4.62
N LEU A 179 5.00 15.42 -5.06
CA LEU A 179 4.29 14.52 -4.13
C LEU A 179 4.14 13.09 -4.67
N PRO A 180 4.04 12.10 -3.76
CA PRO A 180 4.67 10.80 -3.85
C PRO A 180 3.82 9.80 -4.64
N VAL A 181 4.43 8.70 -5.07
CA VAL A 181 3.81 7.73 -5.96
C VAL A 181 2.91 6.80 -5.14
N ALA A 182 1.60 6.91 -5.29
CA ALA A 182 0.70 5.83 -4.90
C ALA A 182 0.81 4.72 -5.96
N PHE A 183 1.38 3.58 -5.59
CA PHE A 183 1.36 2.39 -6.45
C PHE A 183 -0.07 1.86 -6.51
N PHE A 184 -0.83 2.27 -7.53
CA PHE A 184 -1.88 1.42 -8.05
C PHE A 184 -1.19 0.21 -8.65
N SER A 185 -1.46 -0.97 -8.09
CA SER A 185 -1.03 -2.25 -8.65
C SER A 185 -1.37 -2.26 -10.14
N GLN A 186 -0.36 -2.09 -11.01
CA GLN A 186 -0.56 -2.25 -12.44
C GLN A 186 -0.99 -3.70 -12.65
N LYS A 187 -2.28 -3.90 -12.95
CA LYS A 187 -2.74 -5.15 -13.54
C LYS A 187 -2.01 -5.27 -14.87
N THR A 188 -1.06 -6.20 -14.93
CA THR A 188 -0.57 -6.75 -16.19
C THR A 188 -1.77 -7.28 -16.97
N THR A 189 -2.02 -6.70 -18.14
CA THR A 189 -2.82 -7.34 -19.18
C THR A 189 -2.20 -8.70 -19.53
N PRO A 190 -3.04 -9.73 -19.74
CA PRO A 190 -2.59 -11.08 -20.09
C PRO A 190 -1.87 -11.13 -21.44
#